data_AF-A0A7S2DH41-F1
#
_entry.id   AF-A0A7S2DH41-F1
#
_cell.length_a   1.000
_cell.length_b   1.000
_cell.length_c   1.000
_cell.angle_alpha   90.00
_cell.angle_beta   90.00
_cell.angle_gamma   90.00
#
_symmetry.space_group_name_H-M   'P 1'
#
loop_
_entity.id
_entity.type
_entity.pdbx_description
1 polymer ?
#
loop_
_entity_poly.entity_id
_entity_poly.type
_entity_poly.pdbx_seq_one_letter_code
_entity_poly.pdbx_strand_id
1 'polypeptide(L)'
;TGWAILINMHARRLSTWYSGIGEKMMNGLDLMLLGLVCYYLGLKFRRPIGKKMARYWFVWLAICGLVWKPGTHGRLDLLMPEEWAFRWRMQVIDTVFIILFLTAGDLTVDSRIFTEDKCQFINNLGLFLFLVHKAIHIIFPEPWNWFVILSWIPIFWYIYKPKDSPLP
;
A
#
# COMPACT_ATOMS: atom_id res chain seq x y z
N THR A 1 -2.85 -13.17 19.69
CA THR A 1 -2.31 -13.31 18.33
C THR A 1 -2.55 -12.02 17.56
N GLY A 2 -1.67 -11.63 16.62
CA GLY A 2 -1.86 -10.40 15.83
C GLY A 2 -3.20 -10.33 15.07
N TRP A 3 -3.77 -11.49 14.71
CA TRP A 3 -5.10 -11.61 14.11
C TRP A 3 -6.23 -11.00 14.94
N ALA A 4 -6.20 -11.15 16.26
CA ALA A 4 -7.24 -10.59 17.12
C ALA A 4 -7.22 -9.05 17.11
N ILE A 5 -6.03 -8.46 17.02
CA ILE A 5 -5.85 -7.01 16.94
C ILE A 5 -6.35 -6.50 15.59
N LEU A 6 -5.99 -7.19 14.49
CA LEU A 6 -6.51 -6.88 13.15
C LEU A 6 -8.04 -6.90 13.11
N ILE A 7 -8.65 -7.97 13.63
CA ILE A 7 -10.11 -8.12 13.66
C ILE A 7 -10.73 -7.02 14.53
N ASN A 8 -10.17 -6.73 15.70
CA ASN A 8 -10.69 -5.69 16.59
C ASN A 8 -10.61 -4.31 15.95
N MET A 9 -9.49 -3.98 15.30
CA MET A 9 -9.27 -2.71 14.62
C MET A 9 -10.26 -2.53 13.47
N HIS A 10 -10.43 -3.54 12.61
CA HIS A 10 -11.36 -3.47 11.49
C HIS A 10 -12.83 -3.50 11.92
N ALA A 11 -13.17 -4.29 12.94
CA ALA A 11 -14.52 -4.29 13.51
C ALA A 11 -14.86 -2.92 14.12
N ARG A 12 -13.91 -2.27 14.80
CA ARG A 12 -14.06 -0.89 15.28
C ARG A 12 -14.19 0.10 14.12
N ARG A 13 -13.31 0.06 13.11
CA ARG A 13 -13.42 0.94 11.93
C ARG A 13 -14.75 0.81 11.19
N LEU A 14 -15.37 -0.37 11.22
CA LEU A 14 -16.71 -0.60 10.67
C LEU A 14 -17.83 -0.09 11.57
N SER A 15 -17.69 -0.19 12.89
CA SER A 15 -18.76 0.15 13.84
C SER A 15 -18.75 1.62 14.25
N THR A 16 -17.58 2.24 14.35
CA THR A 16 -17.46 3.66 14.64
C THR A 16 -17.51 4.47 13.35
N TRP A 17 -18.46 5.39 13.26
CA TRP A 17 -18.62 6.39 12.19
C TRP A 17 -17.48 7.43 12.13
N TYR A 18 -16.33 7.12 12.74
CA TYR A 18 -15.20 8.00 12.93
C TYR A 18 -14.33 8.00 11.67
N SER A 19 -14.45 9.07 10.88
CA SER A 19 -13.52 9.38 9.80
C SER A 19 -13.43 10.89 9.64
N GLY A 20 -12.93 11.54 10.68
CA GLY A 20 -12.53 12.94 10.59
C GLY A 20 -11.30 13.08 9.68
N ILE A 21 -11.09 14.25 9.08
CA ILE A 21 -9.89 14.56 8.27
C ILE A 21 -8.59 14.34 9.09
N GLY A 22 -8.62 14.57 10.41
CA GLY A 22 -7.47 14.38 11.31
C GLY A 22 -7.05 12.92 11.54
N GLU A 23 -7.98 11.96 11.45
CA GLU A 23 -7.69 10.54 11.68
C GLU A 23 -6.98 9.88 10.50
N LYS A 24 -6.98 10.52 9.33
CA LYS A 24 -6.33 10.00 8.12
C LYS A 24 -4.80 9.98 8.23
N MET A 25 -4.21 10.94 8.97
CA MET A 25 -2.77 10.92 9.26
C MET A 25 -2.44 9.81 10.28
N MET A 26 -3.33 9.59 11.25
CA MET A 26 -3.22 8.50 12.22
C MET A 26 -3.34 7.14 11.53
N ASN A 27 -4.16 6.99 10.48
CA ASN A 27 -4.30 5.71 9.77
C ASN A 27 -2.97 5.16 9.24
N GLY A 28 -2.08 5.99 8.70
CA GLY A 28 -0.77 5.53 8.23
C GLY A 28 0.13 5.08 9.38
N LEU A 29 0.14 5.86 10.47
CA LEU A 29 0.86 5.51 11.70
C LEU A 29 0.31 4.22 12.32
N ASP A 30 -1.01 4.06 12.36
CA ASP A 30 -1.71 2.89 12.89
C ASP A 30 -1.36 1.64 12.08
N LEU A 31 -1.32 1.74 10.75
CA LEU A 31 -0.90 0.65 9.88
C LEU A 31 0.57 0.27 10.10
N MET A 32 1.44 1.25 10.32
CA MET A 32 2.85 1.01 10.65
C MET A 32 3.00 0.32 12.02
N LEU A 33 2.31 0.83 13.05
CA LEU A 33 2.28 0.25 14.39
C LEU A 33 1.70 -1.16 14.37
N LEU A 34 0.64 -1.38 13.59
CA LEU A 34 0.06 -2.69 13.36
C LEU A 34 1.06 -3.66 12.73
N GLY A 35 1.82 -3.21 11.74
CA GLY A 35 2.92 -3.96 11.14
C GLY A 35 3.98 -4.35 12.18
N LEU A 36 4.39 -3.39 13.02
CA LEU A 36 5.35 -3.60 14.10
C LEU A 36 4.82 -4.62 15.14
N VAL A 37 3.58 -4.46 15.58
CA VAL A 37 2.92 -5.37 16.53
C VAL A 37 2.80 -6.78 15.95
N CYS A 38 2.42 -6.89 14.68
CA CYS A 38 2.35 -8.18 13.99
C CYS A 38 3.73 -8.83 13.79
N TYR A 39 4.78 -8.02 13.65
CA TYR A 39 6.16 -8.48 13.60
C TYR A 39 6.60 -9.07 14.95
N TYR A 40 6.35 -8.38 16.06
CA TYR A 40 6.74 -8.85 17.40
C TYR A 40 5.85 -9.97 17.96
N LEU A 41 4.52 -9.85 17.87
CA LEU A 41 3.58 -10.85 18.40
C LEU A 41 3.41 -12.06 17.48
N GLY A 42 3.82 -11.93 16.22
CA GLY A 42 3.64 -12.94 15.19
C GLY A 42 2.18 -13.10 14.74
N LEU A 43 2.05 -13.54 13.49
CA LEU A 43 0.79 -13.96 12.88
C LEU A 43 0.82 -15.48 12.70
N LYS A 44 -0.04 -16.19 13.43
CA LYS A 44 -0.18 -17.65 13.26
C LYS A 44 -0.57 -17.94 11.80
N PHE A 45 0.09 -18.90 11.15
CA PHE A 45 -0.12 -19.23 9.73
C PHE A 45 0.21 -18.12 8.72
N ARG A 46 1.02 -17.10 9.09
CA ARG A 46 1.47 -16.06 8.15
C ARG A 46 2.06 -16.64 6.86
N ARG A 47 3.02 -17.57 6.99
CA ARG A 47 3.74 -18.17 5.84
C ARG A 47 2.82 -18.92 4.86
N PRO A 48 1.96 -19.88 5.28
CA PRO A 48 1.09 -20.57 4.34
C PRO A 48 0.04 -19.64 3.71
N ILE A 49 -0.46 -18.64 4.44
CA ILE A 49 -1.36 -17.62 3.88
C ILE A 49 -0.62 -16.78 2.83
N GLY A 50 0.57 -16.28 3.16
CA GLY A 50 1.39 -15.48 2.25
C GLY A 50 1.73 -16.22 0.96
N LYS A 51 2.11 -17.51 1.04
CA LYS A 51 2.37 -18.33 -0.15
C LYS A 51 1.14 -18.48 -1.05
N LYS A 52 -0.07 -18.64 -0.47
CA LYS A 52 -1.32 -18.71 -1.24
C LYS A 52 -1.66 -17.36 -1.87
N MET A 53 -1.54 -16.27 -1.10
CA MET A 53 -1.79 -14.91 -1.57
C MET A 53 -0.88 -14.53 -2.74
N ALA A 54 0.42 -14.86 -2.65
CA ALA A 54 1.39 -14.63 -3.72
C ALA A 54 1.11 -15.50 -4.96
N ARG A 55 0.80 -16.80 -4.77
CA ARG A 55 0.51 -17.71 -5.89
C ARG A 55 -0.76 -17.35 -6.66
N TYR A 56 -1.81 -16.95 -5.94
CA TYR A 56 -3.12 -16.64 -6.52
C TYR A 56 -3.38 -15.13 -6.56
N TRP A 57 -2.35 -14.35 -6.91
CA TRP A 57 -2.43 -12.89 -6.82
C TRP A 57 -3.53 -12.28 -7.67
N PHE A 58 -3.69 -12.81 -8.88
CA PHE A 58 -4.73 -12.44 -9.83
C PHE A 58 -6.15 -12.73 -9.31
N VAL A 59 -6.34 -13.75 -8.47
CA VAL A 59 -7.66 -14.13 -7.94
C VAL A 59 -8.17 -13.08 -6.97
N TRP A 60 -7.35 -12.70 -5.98
CA TRP A 60 -7.80 -11.71 -5.00
C TRP A 60 -7.86 -10.31 -5.59
N LEU A 61 -7.03 -9.97 -6.58
CA LEU A 61 -7.22 -8.74 -7.36
C LEU A 61 -8.53 -8.74 -8.14
N ALA A 62 -8.91 -9.87 -8.77
CA ALA A 62 -10.20 -10.00 -9.43
C ALA A 62 -11.34 -9.81 -8.42
N ILE A 63 -11.24 -10.40 -7.23
CA ILE A 63 -12.22 -10.18 -6.13
C ILE A 63 -12.27 -8.70 -5.74
N CYS A 64 -11.12 -8.03 -5.54
CA CYS A 64 -11.08 -6.59 -5.26
C CYS A 64 -11.74 -5.78 -6.37
N GLY A 65 -11.51 -6.15 -7.64
CA GLY A 65 -12.16 -5.53 -8.80
C GLY A 65 -13.67 -5.73 -8.84
N LEU A 66 -14.17 -6.91 -8.45
CA LEU A 66 -15.62 -7.19 -8.35
C LEU A 66 -16.28 -6.47 -7.18
N VAL A 67 -15.54 -6.28 -6.08
CA VAL A 67 -16.02 -5.53 -4.90
C VAL A 67 -16.03 -4.03 -5.18
N TRP A 68 -15.10 -3.55 -6.01
CA TRP A 68 -15.02 -2.15 -6.43
C TRP A 68 -16.21 -1.76 -7.31
N LYS A 69 -16.91 -0.66 -6.97
CA LYS A 69 -18.02 -0.15 -7.80
C LYS A 69 -17.41 0.64 -8.97
N PRO A 70 -17.63 0.24 -10.24
CA PRO A 70 -17.18 1.04 -11.37
C PRO A 70 -17.91 2.39 -11.41
N GLY A 71 -17.24 3.45 -11.87
CA GLY A 71 -17.84 4.77 -12.05
C GLY A 71 -17.79 5.70 -10.83
N THR A 72 -17.08 5.34 -9.76
CA THR A 72 -16.76 6.29 -8.68
C THR A 72 -15.77 7.33 -9.16
N HIS A 73 -16.26 8.54 -9.42
CA HIS A 73 -15.44 9.69 -9.74
C HIS A 73 -15.20 10.48 -8.45
N GLY A 74 -13.94 10.78 -8.17
CA GLY A 74 -13.55 11.57 -7.02
C GLY A 74 -12.61 10.82 -6.08
N ARG A 75 -11.85 11.64 -5.36
CA ARG A 75 -10.94 11.23 -4.32
C ARG A 75 -11.74 10.73 -3.12
N LEU A 76 -11.81 9.40 -2.94
CA LEU A 76 -12.49 8.77 -1.78
C LEU A 76 -11.85 9.16 -0.45
N ASP A 77 -10.61 9.64 -0.50
CA ASP A 77 -9.91 10.25 0.63
C ASP A 77 -10.40 11.67 0.94
N LEU A 78 -11.13 12.33 0.05
CA LEU A 78 -11.74 13.65 0.28
C LEU A 78 -13.26 13.54 0.50
N LEU A 79 -13.94 12.82 -0.38
CA LEU A 79 -15.39 12.65 -0.37
C LEU A 79 -15.71 11.28 0.19
N MET A 80 -15.98 11.23 1.50
CA MET A 80 -16.34 9.99 2.13
C MET A 80 -17.76 9.58 1.67
N PRO A 81 -17.93 8.40 1.09
CA PRO A 81 -19.22 7.94 0.59
C PRO A 81 -20.20 7.80 1.75
N GLU A 82 -21.40 8.35 1.65
CA GLU A 82 -22.43 8.26 2.70
C GLU A 82 -23.06 6.86 2.76
N GLU A 83 -23.08 6.16 1.63
CA GLU A 83 -23.65 4.82 1.51
C GLU A 83 -22.88 3.78 2.34
N TRP A 84 -23.55 3.18 3.33
CA TRP A 84 -23.00 2.10 4.16
C TRP A 84 -22.41 0.95 3.34
N ALA A 85 -23.13 0.50 2.30
CA ALA A 85 -22.71 -0.61 1.45
C ALA A 85 -21.39 -0.33 0.73
N PHE A 86 -21.14 0.92 0.35
CA PHE A 86 -19.91 1.31 -0.31
C PHE A 86 -18.73 1.36 0.67
N ARG A 87 -18.95 1.87 1.89
CA ARG A 87 -17.93 1.87 2.95
C ARG A 87 -17.46 0.45 3.30
N TRP A 88 -18.40 -0.48 3.45
CA TRP A 88 -18.10 -1.89 3.69
C TRP A 88 -17.20 -2.46 2.58
N ARG A 89 -17.52 -2.21 1.30
CA ARG A 89 -16.71 -2.67 0.16
C ARG A 89 -15.29 -2.12 0.21
N MET A 90 -15.13 -0.83 0.47
CA MET A 90 -13.82 -0.20 0.64
C MET A 90 -13.02 -0.82 1.79
N GLN A 91 -13.68 -1.07 2.93
CA GLN A 91 -13.04 -1.64 4.10
C GLN A 91 -12.58 -3.09 3.84
N VAL A 92 -13.36 -3.87 3.09
CA VAL A 92 -12.97 -5.24 2.67
C VAL A 92 -11.71 -5.18 1.80
N ILE A 93 -11.67 -4.28 0.82
CA ILE A 93 -10.51 -4.12 -0.07
C ILE A 93 -9.27 -3.72 0.75
N ASP A 94 -9.39 -2.72 1.62
CA ASP A 94 -8.32 -2.28 2.51
C ASP A 94 -7.79 -3.41 3.39
N THR A 95 -8.69 -4.19 4.02
CA THR A 95 -8.31 -5.36 4.82
C THR A 95 -7.57 -6.41 3.99
N VAL A 96 -7.98 -6.67 2.74
CA VAL A 96 -7.27 -7.61 1.85
C VAL A 96 -5.84 -7.13 1.57
N PHE A 97 -5.64 -5.85 1.30
CA PHE A 97 -4.31 -5.28 1.09
C PHE A 97 -3.45 -5.32 2.35
N ILE A 98 -4.02 -5.05 3.52
CA ILE A 98 -3.30 -5.15 4.80
C ILE A 98 -2.87 -6.60 5.06
N ILE A 99 -3.76 -7.57 4.83
CA ILE A 99 -3.43 -8.99 4.98
C ILE A 99 -2.34 -9.39 3.97
N LEU A 100 -2.42 -8.94 2.72
CA LEU A 100 -1.38 -9.17 1.71
C LEU A 100 -0.03 -8.65 2.20
N PHE A 101 0.01 -7.39 2.64
CA PHE A 101 1.24 -6.76 3.10
C PHE A 101 1.83 -7.48 4.32
N LEU A 102 1.01 -7.80 5.33
CA LEU A 102 1.46 -8.47 6.55
C LEU A 102 1.88 -9.93 6.34
N THR A 103 1.32 -10.62 5.33
CA THR A 103 1.56 -12.06 5.12
C THR A 103 2.51 -12.38 3.99
N ALA A 104 2.49 -11.59 2.92
CA ALA A 104 3.24 -11.80 1.68
C ALA A 104 4.14 -10.60 1.32
N GLY A 105 4.24 -9.55 2.13
CA GLY A 105 5.11 -8.39 1.85
C GLY A 105 6.57 -8.80 1.57
N ASP A 106 7.07 -9.77 2.33
CA ASP A 106 8.42 -10.34 2.16
C ASP A 106 8.55 -11.26 0.94
N LEU A 107 7.45 -11.84 0.47
CA LEU A 107 7.44 -12.70 -0.73
C LEU A 107 7.20 -11.91 -2.02
N THR A 108 6.60 -10.73 -1.90
CA THR A 108 6.30 -9.83 -3.02
C THR A 108 7.47 -8.91 -3.37
N VAL A 109 8.35 -8.64 -2.40
CA VAL A 109 9.57 -7.86 -2.59
C VAL A 109 10.77 -8.79 -2.43
N ASP A 110 11.24 -9.35 -3.54
CA ASP A 110 12.49 -10.13 -3.54
C ASP A 110 13.67 -9.19 -3.27
N SER A 111 14.45 -9.48 -2.22
CA SER A 111 15.64 -8.69 -1.88
C SER A 111 16.71 -8.74 -2.98
N ARG A 112 16.66 -9.75 -3.86
CA ARG A 112 17.55 -9.87 -5.02
C ARG A 112 17.47 -8.68 -5.98
N ILE A 113 16.33 -7.99 -6.02
CA ILE A 113 16.15 -6.76 -6.81
C ILE A 113 17.19 -5.69 -6.41
N PHE A 114 17.58 -5.64 -5.13
CA PHE A 114 18.53 -4.66 -4.64
C PHE A 114 19.98 -5.14 -4.67
N THR A 115 20.21 -6.46 -4.60
CA THR A 115 21.55 -7.05 -4.57
C THR A 115 22.06 -7.48 -5.95
N GLU A 116 21.24 -8.18 -6.73
CA GLU A 116 21.59 -8.72 -8.04
C GLU A 116 21.28 -7.71 -9.15
N ASP A 117 20.04 -7.21 -9.21
CA ASP A 117 19.61 -6.26 -10.25
C ASP A 117 20.08 -4.83 -10.01
N LYS A 118 20.64 -4.56 -8.80
CA LYS A 118 21.14 -3.25 -8.37
C LYS A 118 20.12 -2.12 -8.56
N CYS A 119 18.82 -2.42 -8.47
CA CYS A 119 17.73 -1.45 -8.64
C CYS A 119 17.52 -0.55 -7.40
N GLN A 120 18.60 -0.09 -6.75
CA GLN A 120 18.53 0.79 -5.59
C GLN A 120 17.77 2.09 -5.88
N PHE A 121 17.78 2.53 -7.14
CA PHE A 121 17.00 3.69 -7.58
C PHE A 121 15.50 3.53 -7.31
N ILE A 122 14.94 2.31 -7.37
CA ILE A 122 13.52 2.04 -7.11
C ILE A 122 13.20 2.29 -5.64
N ASN A 123 14.08 1.90 -4.72
CA ASN A 123 13.86 2.14 -3.29
C ASN A 123 13.86 3.65 -2.98
N ASN A 124 14.85 4.38 -3.51
CA ASN A 124 14.96 5.83 -3.33
C ASN A 124 13.80 6.58 -4.00
N LEU A 125 13.40 6.15 -5.19
CA LEU A 125 12.22 6.66 -5.88
C LEU A 125 10.96 6.38 -5.07
N GLY A 126 10.80 5.18 -4.51
CA GLY A 126 9.67 4.82 -3.65
C GLY A 126 9.58 5.70 -2.41
N LEU A 127 10.71 5.94 -1.73
CA LEU A 127 10.78 6.85 -0.60
C LEU A 127 10.45 8.30 -0.99
N PHE A 128 11.00 8.78 -2.11
CA PHE A 128 10.71 10.11 -2.63
C PHE A 128 9.22 10.28 -2.97
N LEU A 129 8.66 9.33 -3.71
CA LEU A 129 7.23 9.33 -4.05
C LEU A 129 6.39 9.27 -2.78
N PHE A 130 6.73 8.43 -1.79
CA PHE A 130 6.02 8.40 -0.52
C PHE A 130 5.95 9.78 0.17
N LEU A 131 7.04 10.54 0.15
CA LEU A 131 7.11 11.87 0.77
C LEU A 131 6.39 12.96 -0.06
N VAL A 132 6.54 12.93 -1.39
CA VAL A 132 6.20 14.06 -2.26
C VAL A 132 4.91 13.83 -3.07
N HIS A 133 4.44 12.59 -3.20
CA HIS A 133 3.26 12.23 -4.01
C HIS A 133 2.02 13.06 -3.66
N LYS A 134 1.70 13.18 -2.36
CA LYS A 134 0.54 13.98 -1.93
C LYS A 134 0.71 15.47 -2.27
N ALA A 135 1.92 16.01 -2.12
CA ALA A 135 2.20 17.40 -2.46
C ALA A 135 2.03 17.64 -3.97
N ILE A 136 2.51 16.72 -4.82
CA ILE A 136 2.34 16.82 -6.29
C ILE A 136 0.87 16.83 -6.67
N HIS A 137 0.04 15.95 -6.09
CA HIS A 137 -1.40 15.93 -6.37
C HIS A 137 -2.16 17.15 -5.83
N ILE A 138 -1.59 17.91 -4.90
CA ILE A 138 -2.17 19.17 -4.40
C ILE A 138 -1.77 20.34 -5.32
N ILE A 139 -0.51 20.38 -5.75
CA ILE A 139 0.05 21.49 -6.53
C ILE A 139 -0.39 21.40 -8.00
N PHE A 140 -0.41 20.20 -8.58
CA PHE A 140 -0.67 19.99 -9.99
C PHE A 140 -2.06 19.37 -10.24
N PRO A 141 -2.88 19.95 -11.13
CA PRO A 141 -4.16 19.36 -11.50
C PRO A 141 -3.95 18.07 -12.33
N GLU A 142 -4.96 17.21 -12.34
CA GLU A 142 -5.00 16.07 -13.26
C GLU A 142 -5.17 16.56 -14.72
N PRO A 143 -4.51 15.93 -15.71
CA PRO A 143 -3.61 14.77 -15.62
C PRO A 143 -2.13 15.13 -15.38
N TRP A 144 -1.80 16.42 -15.23
CA TRP A 144 -0.41 16.92 -15.17
C TRP A 144 0.40 16.38 -13.99
N ASN A 145 -0.25 16.15 -12.85
CA ASN A 145 0.37 15.51 -11.69
C ASN A 145 1.02 14.15 -12.02
N TRP A 146 0.38 13.32 -12.83
CA TRP A 146 0.92 12.02 -13.25
C TRP A 146 2.14 12.17 -14.14
N PHE A 147 2.14 13.14 -15.06
CA PHE A 147 3.32 13.43 -15.87
C PHE A 147 4.51 13.87 -15.01
N VAL A 148 4.28 14.69 -13.98
CA VAL A 148 5.33 15.08 -13.02
C VAL A 148 5.86 13.85 -12.28
N ILE A 149 4.99 12.98 -11.75
CA ILE A 149 5.39 11.75 -11.06
C ILE A 149 6.22 10.84 -11.98
N LEU A 150 5.75 10.59 -13.20
CA LEU A 150 6.43 9.73 -14.17
C LEU A 150 7.77 10.31 -14.64
N SER A 151 7.90 11.65 -14.71
CA SER A 151 9.15 12.30 -15.08
C SER A 151 10.29 12.08 -14.08
N TRP A 152 9.99 11.75 -12.82
CA TRP A 152 11.01 11.45 -11.81
C TRP A 152 11.65 10.08 -12.01
N ILE A 153 10.98 9.14 -12.68
CA ILE A 153 11.51 7.80 -12.95
C ILE A 153 12.85 7.86 -13.70
N PRO A 154 12.96 8.51 -14.89
CA PRO A 154 14.23 8.60 -15.59
C PRO A 154 15.29 9.42 -14.84
N ILE A 155 14.89 10.43 -14.05
CA ILE A 155 15.81 11.24 -13.24
C ILE A 155 16.48 10.38 -12.16
N PHE A 156 15.69 9.64 -11.37
CA PHE A 156 16.23 8.74 -10.35
C PHE A 156 17.05 7.62 -10.97
N TRP A 157 16.61 7.07 -12.10
CA TRP A 157 17.38 6.08 -12.82
C TRP A 157 18.74 6.63 -13.26
N TYR A 158 18.82 7.87 -13.73
CA TYR A 158 20.08 8.50 -14.12
C TYR A 158 21.00 8.78 -12.93
N ILE A 159 20.47 9.32 -11.82
CA ILE A 159 21.25 9.67 -10.62
C ILE A 159 21.81 8.41 -9.94
N TYR A 160 20.99 7.37 -9.82
CA TYR A 160 21.33 6.13 -9.12
C TYR A 160 21.66 5.00 -10.10
N LYS A 161 22.02 5.34 -11.34
CA LYS A 161 22.48 4.35 -12.31
C LYS A 161 23.64 3.56 -11.68
N PRO A 162 23.65 2.22 -11.77
CA PRO A 162 24.80 1.47 -11.32
C PRO A 162 26.02 2.01 -12.05
N LYS A 163 26.96 2.60 -11.31
CA LYS A 163 28.28 2.83 -11.87
C LYS A 163 28.87 1.45 -12.03
N ASP A 164 29.08 1.04 -13.27
CA ASP A 164 29.92 -0.12 -13.58
C ASP A 164 31.30 0.20 -13.03
N SER A 165 31.53 -0.14 -11.76
CA SER A 165 32.86 -0.24 -11.23
C SER A 165 33.56 -1.30 -12.07
N PRO A 166 34.64 -0.98 -12.81
CA PRO A 166 35.45 -2.03 -13.37
C PRO A 166 35.82 -2.95 -12.20
N LEU A 167 35.46 -4.22 -12.32
CA LEU A 167 35.81 -5.23 -11.33
C LEU A 167 37.32 -5.14 -11.09
N PRO A 168 37.80 -4.97 -9.85
CA PRO A 168 39.20 -5.24 -9.53
C PRO A 168 39.51 -6.73 -9.73
#